data_AF-A0A498MEE6-F1
#
_entry.id   AF-A0A498MEE6-F1
#
_cell.length_a   1.000
_cell.length_b   1.000
_cell.length_c   1.000
_cell.angle_alpha   90.00
_cell.angle_beta   90.00
_cell.angle_gamma   90.00
#
_symmetry.space_group_name_H-M   'P 1'
#
loop_
_entity.id
_entity.type
_entity.pdbx_description
1 polymer ?
#
loop_
_entity_poly.entity_id
_entity_poly.type
_entity_poly.pdbx_seq_one_letter_code
_entity_poly.pdbx_strand_id
1 'polypeptide(L)'
;MGLYIRSGQLQLPLSSVVEEFKVAKCRLSLIYRDSRDQLTREAGVRTRSGRKWAASTAIDLAECSLRTKEIIGNPCTGRQGLGTAHFQQWSKSSPREKRIMILDEVRNLEEEGRRAKSIELVTQGVWTRWNLPKRTITWSELWRLEPFRISFLLRAVYDTLPTPVNLHRWGRREDPMCRLCGGKGTMAHILSGCKIALTQGRYRWHHDKVLAVLADILEKERGKRRPAKVRPLLSTIAFVKEGQRPIVHSQARQNLLQSAQGWEMEVDLGRRLHFPEAVLSTTLRPDIIMWSLEGKRIILVELTVPWEEGCEEAAERKNGKYQQLVQDCRDKGWTTWLMTVEVGCRGFLAQSAWNLMTKVGLRGHLRKAAVRRLGEAAERASCWLWHKREGISWKPGGEGQ
;
A
#
# COMPACT_ATOMS: atom_id res chain seq x y z
N MET A 1 -13.21 11.85 10.16
CA MET A 1 -13.37 10.61 9.37
C MET A 1 -12.02 10.00 9.04
N GLY A 2 -11.24 10.62 8.15
CA GLY A 2 -9.97 10.05 7.69
C GLY A 2 -8.87 9.84 8.75
N LEU A 3 -8.94 10.51 9.90
CA LEU A 3 -7.98 10.35 11.00
C LEU A 3 -8.16 9.03 11.78
N TYR A 4 -9.37 8.51 11.86
CA TYR A 4 -9.73 7.40 12.77
C TYR A 4 -10.19 6.15 12.03
N ILE A 5 -10.09 6.15 10.70
CA ILE A 5 -10.61 5.08 9.86
C ILE A 5 -9.62 3.92 9.83
N ARG A 6 -10.04 2.74 10.31
CA ARG A 6 -9.19 1.53 10.36
C ARG A 6 -9.28 0.75 9.05
N SER A 7 -10.36 0.88 8.30
CA SER A 7 -10.58 0.21 7.02
C SER A 7 -10.06 1.01 5.83
N GLY A 8 -9.58 2.25 6.06
CA GLY A 8 -9.09 3.16 5.04
C GLY A 8 -7.77 2.77 4.41
N GLN A 9 -7.43 3.45 3.30
CA GLN A 9 -6.17 3.24 2.61
C GLN A 9 -4.97 3.76 3.41
N LEU A 10 -5.12 4.93 4.04
CA LEU A 10 -4.19 5.45 5.02
C LEU A 10 -4.69 5.12 6.43
N GLN A 11 -3.90 4.35 7.19
CA GLN A 11 -4.21 4.02 8.58
C GLN A 11 -3.23 4.75 9.50
N LEU A 12 -3.79 5.53 10.43
CA LEU A 12 -3.03 6.17 11.49
C LEU A 12 -3.18 5.38 12.80
N PRO A 13 -2.23 5.52 13.74
CA PRO A 13 -2.30 4.84 15.03
C PRO A 13 -3.20 5.61 16.01
N LEU A 14 -4.31 6.18 15.52
CA LEU A 14 -5.23 7.04 16.27
C LEU A 14 -6.58 6.37 16.41
N SER A 15 -7.10 6.34 17.64
CA SER A 15 -8.47 5.94 17.94
C SER A 15 -9.37 7.16 18.13
N SER A 16 -10.63 7.05 17.72
CA SER A 16 -11.64 8.07 18.02
C SER A 16 -12.00 8.02 19.51
N VAL A 17 -11.98 9.16 20.19
CA VAL A 17 -12.44 9.27 21.60
C VAL A 17 -13.89 8.81 21.73
N VAL A 18 -14.72 9.07 20.72
CA VAL A 18 -16.13 8.64 20.71
C VAL A 18 -16.23 7.12 20.60
N GLU A 19 -15.37 6.49 19.79
CA GLU A 19 -15.31 5.02 19.70
C GLU A 19 -14.88 4.41 21.04
N GLU A 20 -13.81 4.92 21.64
CA GLU A 20 -13.32 4.44 22.94
C GLU A 20 -14.37 4.63 24.04
N PHE A 21 -15.08 5.77 24.04
CA PHE A 21 -16.19 6.00 24.95
C PHE A 21 -17.30 4.96 24.78
N LYS A 22 -17.77 4.72 23.54
CA LYS A 22 -18.84 3.74 23.26
C LYS A 22 -18.44 2.34 23.71
N VAL A 23 -17.23 1.90 23.35
CA VAL A 23 -16.69 0.59 23.74
C VAL A 23 -16.55 0.47 25.25
N ALA A 24 -16.07 1.51 25.94
CA ALA A 24 -15.96 1.50 27.39
C ALA A 24 -17.33 1.38 28.07
N LYS A 25 -18.36 2.06 27.55
CA LYS A 25 -19.73 1.97 28.06
C LYS A 25 -20.36 0.60 27.80
N CYS A 26 -20.15 0.02 26.62
CA CYS A 26 -20.58 -1.36 26.34
C CYS A 26 -19.88 -2.34 27.28
N ARG A 27 -18.56 -2.19 27.48
CA ARG A 27 -17.77 -3.05 28.38
C ARG A 27 -18.32 -3.01 29.80
N LEU A 28 -18.58 -1.82 30.33
CA LEU A 28 -19.14 -1.66 31.68
C LEU A 28 -20.53 -2.31 31.79
N SER A 29 -21.38 -2.14 30.77
CA SER A 29 -22.72 -2.74 30.74
C SER A 29 -22.66 -4.26 30.73
N LEU A 30 -21.74 -4.84 29.95
CA LEU A 30 -21.51 -6.29 29.90
C LEU A 30 -20.94 -6.83 31.21
N ILE A 31 -20.11 -6.06 31.93
CA ILE A 31 -19.58 -6.48 33.23
C ILE A 31 -20.72 -6.63 34.26
N TYR A 32 -21.65 -5.68 34.30
CA TYR A 32 -22.80 -5.77 35.21
C TYR A 32 -23.76 -6.89 34.80
N ARG A 33 -24.12 -6.96 33.51
CA ARG A 33 -25.04 -7.97 32.95
C ARG A 33 -24.53 -9.40 33.16
N ASP A 34 -23.25 -9.62 32.89
CA ASP A 34 -22.63 -10.95 32.91
C ASP A 34 -21.86 -11.20 34.23
N SER A 35 -22.15 -10.44 35.30
CA SER A 35 -21.52 -10.60 36.61
C SER A 35 -21.82 -11.99 37.18
N ARG A 36 -20.86 -12.58 37.90
CA ARG A 36 -21.07 -13.84 38.63
C ARG A 36 -22.01 -13.65 39.82
N ASP A 37 -21.91 -12.49 40.47
CA ASP A 37 -22.76 -12.11 41.59
C ASP A 37 -24.17 -11.75 41.11
N GLN A 38 -25.16 -12.41 41.70
CA GLN A 38 -26.57 -12.23 41.39
C GLN A 38 -27.08 -10.85 41.78
N LEU A 39 -26.66 -10.32 42.94
CA LEU A 39 -27.06 -8.99 43.40
C LEU A 39 -26.61 -7.92 42.42
N THR A 40 -25.38 -8.04 41.91
CA THR A 40 -24.84 -7.15 40.88
C THR A 40 -25.64 -7.20 39.57
N ARG A 41 -26.13 -8.38 39.14
CA ARG A 41 -26.96 -8.51 37.91
C ARG A 41 -28.34 -7.88 38.10
N GLU A 42 -28.94 -8.08 39.27
CA GLU A 42 -30.31 -7.66 39.59
C GLU A 42 -30.41 -6.19 40.00
N ALA A 43 -29.29 -5.56 40.37
CA ALA A 43 -29.23 -4.15 40.75
C ALA A 43 -29.69 -3.17 39.65
N GLY A 44 -29.92 -3.62 38.42
CA GLY A 44 -30.50 -2.80 37.35
C GLY A 44 -29.63 -1.60 36.95
N VAL A 45 -28.31 -1.70 37.17
CA VAL A 45 -27.37 -0.58 36.96
C VAL A 45 -27.35 -0.17 35.48
N ARG A 46 -27.98 0.98 35.19
CA ARG A 46 -27.96 1.57 33.84
C ARG A 46 -26.72 2.41 33.64
N THR A 47 -25.88 2.03 32.68
CA THR A 47 -24.70 2.83 32.33
C THR A 47 -25.13 4.15 31.68
N ARG A 48 -24.73 5.27 32.29
CA ARG A 48 -25.00 6.61 31.74
C ARG A 48 -24.25 6.77 30.41
N SER A 49 -24.98 6.68 29.29
CA SER A 49 -24.49 6.75 27.91
C SER A 49 -24.94 8.01 27.14
N GLY A 50 -25.68 8.90 27.80
CA GLY A 50 -26.20 10.15 27.23
C GLY A 50 -27.61 9.99 26.65
N ARG A 51 -28.12 11.01 25.95
CA ARG A 51 -29.47 10.99 25.33
C ARG A 51 -29.47 10.49 23.88
N LYS A 52 -28.36 10.64 23.16
CA LYS A 52 -28.26 10.39 21.70
C LYS A 52 -27.83 8.96 21.34
N TRP A 53 -27.38 8.18 22.33
CA TRP A 53 -26.83 6.85 22.12
C TRP A 53 -26.98 6.03 23.40
N ALA A 54 -27.30 4.74 23.26
CA ALA A 54 -27.48 3.81 24.38
C ALA A 54 -26.59 2.59 24.20
N ALA A 55 -25.87 2.22 25.27
CA ALA A 55 -24.97 1.07 25.25
C ALA A 55 -25.70 -0.26 25.08
N SER A 56 -26.88 -0.41 25.67
CA SER A 56 -27.70 -1.62 25.55
C SER A 56 -28.07 -1.91 24.10
N THR A 57 -28.63 -0.91 23.40
CA THR A 57 -28.99 -1.04 21.98
C THR A 57 -27.78 -1.40 21.10
N ALA A 58 -26.61 -0.82 21.37
CA ALA A 58 -25.40 -1.15 20.64
C ALA A 58 -24.91 -2.58 20.89
N ILE A 59 -25.06 -3.08 22.12
CA ILE A 59 -24.76 -4.48 22.46
C ILE A 59 -25.72 -5.41 21.74
N ASP A 60 -27.03 -5.12 21.76
CA ASP A 60 -28.05 -5.96 21.12
C ASP A 60 -27.81 -6.03 19.60
N LEU A 61 -27.51 -4.89 18.96
CA LEU A 61 -27.14 -4.83 17.54
C LEU A 61 -25.87 -5.64 17.24
N ALA A 62 -24.84 -5.54 18.09
CA ALA A 62 -23.61 -6.31 17.94
C ALA A 62 -23.85 -7.82 18.10
N GLU A 63 -24.64 -8.25 19.08
CA GLU A 63 -25.02 -9.65 19.24
C GLU A 63 -25.80 -10.19 18.04
N CYS A 64 -26.77 -9.41 17.52
CA CYS A 64 -27.49 -9.74 16.30
C CYS A 64 -26.53 -9.89 15.11
N SER A 65 -25.63 -8.93 14.91
CA SER A 65 -24.62 -8.99 13.83
C SER A 65 -23.73 -10.23 13.93
N LEU A 66 -23.26 -10.58 15.15
CA LEU A 66 -22.44 -11.77 15.37
C LEU A 66 -23.19 -13.07 15.05
N ARG A 67 -24.47 -13.18 15.42
CA ARG A 67 -25.32 -14.32 15.05
C ARG A 67 -25.50 -14.40 13.54
N THR A 68 -25.72 -13.28 12.86
CA THR A 68 -25.81 -13.23 11.40
C THR A 68 -24.49 -13.65 10.74
N LYS A 69 -23.34 -13.18 11.23
CA LYS A 69 -22.01 -13.59 10.76
C LYS A 69 -21.75 -15.09 10.95
N GLU A 70 -22.27 -15.68 12.04
CA GLU A 70 -22.20 -17.13 12.26
C GLU A 70 -23.00 -17.92 11.22
N ILE A 71 -24.19 -17.44 10.84
CA ILE A 71 -25.02 -18.06 9.79
C ILE A 71 -24.34 -17.97 8.43
N ILE A 72 -23.80 -16.79 8.09
CA ILE A 72 -23.05 -16.58 6.83
C ILE A 72 -21.80 -17.46 6.81
N GLY A 73 -21.20 -17.70 7.98
CA GLY A 73 -19.94 -18.42 8.11
C GLY A 73 -18.77 -17.60 7.61
N ASN A 74 -17.70 -18.30 7.19
CA ASN A 74 -16.48 -17.66 6.73
C ASN A 74 -16.49 -17.51 5.20
N PRO A 75 -16.69 -16.29 4.65
CA PRO A 75 -16.68 -16.11 3.21
C PRO A 75 -15.27 -16.30 2.65
N CYS A 76 -15.16 -17.05 1.54
CA CYS A 76 -13.90 -17.11 0.79
C CYS A 76 -13.62 -15.75 0.14
N THR A 77 -12.49 -15.13 0.50
CA THR A 77 -12.06 -13.87 -0.15
C THR A 77 -10.97 -14.13 -1.18
N GLY A 78 -11.22 -13.71 -2.43
CA GLY A 78 -10.26 -13.85 -3.53
C GLY A 78 -9.93 -15.30 -3.87
N ARG A 79 -8.64 -15.67 -3.81
CA ARG A 79 -8.16 -17.03 -4.11
C ARG A 79 -7.95 -17.91 -2.86
N GLN A 80 -8.54 -17.53 -1.73
CA GLN A 80 -8.46 -18.30 -0.49
C GLN A 80 -9.24 -19.61 -0.64
N GLY A 81 -8.60 -20.75 -0.32
CA GLY A 81 -9.27 -22.05 -0.25
C GLY A 81 -10.16 -22.17 0.99
N LEU A 82 -11.09 -23.12 0.97
CA LEU A 82 -11.92 -23.46 2.12
C LEU A 82 -11.04 -23.85 3.32
N GLY A 83 -11.39 -23.35 4.52
CA GLY A 83 -10.67 -23.64 5.77
C GLY A 83 -9.37 -22.85 6.01
N THR A 84 -9.02 -21.89 5.14
CA THR A 84 -7.80 -21.08 5.29
C THR A 84 -7.85 -20.05 6.42
N ALA A 85 -9.05 -19.61 6.82
CA ALA A 85 -9.25 -18.67 7.90
C ALA A 85 -9.99 -19.33 9.07
N HIS A 86 -9.50 -19.10 10.28
CA HIS A 86 -10.12 -19.55 11.51
C HIS A 86 -11.31 -18.64 11.84
N PHE A 87 -12.52 -19.18 11.82
CA PHE A 87 -13.74 -18.46 12.14
C PHE A 87 -14.19 -18.82 13.56
N GLN A 88 -14.20 -17.83 14.44
CA GLN A 88 -14.69 -18.02 15.80
C GLN A 88 -16.23 -17.99 15.81
N GLN A 89 -16.83 -19.12 16.17
CA GLN A 89 -18.28 -19.27 16.24
C GLN A 89 -18.83 -18.66 17.52
N TRP A 90 -19.86 -17.82 17.38
CA TRP A 90 -20.51 -17.14 18.51
C TRP A 90 -21.16 -18.15 19.47
N SER A 91 -21.90 -19.14 18.94
CA SER A 91 -22.59 -20.16 19.75
C SER A 91 -21.64 -20.96 20.66
N LYS A 92 -20.46 -21.32 20.15
CA LYS A 92 -19.45 -22.14 20.84
C LYS A 92 -18.47 -21.36 21.71
N SER A 93 -18.54 -20.03 21.70
CA SER A 93 -17.63 -19.18 22.47
C SER A 93 -18.04 -19.12 23.95
N SER A 94 -17.04 -19.10 24.83
CA SER A 94 -17.21 -18.88 26.27
C SER A 94 -17.78 -17.49 26.59
N PRO A 95 -18.33 -17.27 27.80
CA PRO A 95 -18.84 -15.95 28.19
C PRO A 95 -17.79 -14.83 28.13
N ARG A 96 -16.51 -15.15 28.37
CA ARG A 96 -15.43 -14.17 28.22
C ARG A 96 -15.18 -13.82 26.76
N GLU A 97 -15.13 -14.82 25.90
CA GLU A 97 -14.94 -14.63 24.46
C GLU A 97 -16.10 -13.88 23.83
N LYS A 98 -17.34 -14.21 24.18
CA LYS A 98 -18.54 -13.50 23.75
C LYS A 98 -18.47 -12.00 24.05
N ARG A 99 -18.02 -11.63 25.26
CA ARG A 99 -17.82 -10.21 25.60
C ARG A 99 -16.77 -9.53 24.72
N ILE A 100 -15.66 -10.20 24.44
CA ILE A 100 -14.62 -9.66 23.54
C ILE A 100 -15.19 -9.48 22.13
N MET A 101 -15.88 -10.50 21.60
CA MET A 101 -16.51 -10.46 20.29
C MET A 101 -17.53 -9.31 20.17
N ILE A 102 -18.37 -9.09 21.19
CA ILE A 102 -19.33 -7.97 21.20
C ILE A 102 -18.57 -6.64 21.13
N LEU A 103 -17.52 -6.45 21.95
CA LEU A 103 -16.78 -5.19 21.99
C LEU A 103 -16.06 -4.90 20.67
N ASP A 104 -15.46 -5.92 20.06
CA ASP A 104 -14.83 -5.81 18.75
C ASP A 104 -15.87 -5.53 17.66
N GLU A 105 -17.05 -6.15 17.74
CA GLU A 105 -18.13 -5.93 16.80
C GLU A 105 -18.72 -4.52 16.91
N VAL A 106 -18.87 -3.97 18.11
CA VAL A 106 -19.24 -2.56 18.31
C VAL A 106 -18.23 -1.64 17.59
N ARG A 107 -16.93 -1.93 17.68
CA ARG A 107 -15.91 -1.16 16.93
C ARG A 107 -16.03 -1.35 15.42
N ASN A 108 -16.40 -2.54 14.96
CA ASN A 108 -16.59 -2.83 13.54
C ASN A 108 -17.80 -2.08 12.98
N LEU A 109 -18.93 -2.05 13.69
CA LEU A 109 -20.12 -1.31 13.28
C LEU A 109 -19.84 0.21 13.19
N GLU A 110 -19.07 0.77 14.13
CA GLU A 110 -18.62 2.16 14.05
C GLU A 110 -17.72 2.42 12.83
N GLU A 111 -16.86 1.46 12.49
CA GLU A 111 -15.97 1.53 11.34
C GLU A 111 -16.74 1.37 10.01
N GLU A 112 -17.74 0.50 9.96
CA GLU A 112 -18.66 0.34 8.83
C GLU A 112 -19.45 1.63 8.58
N GLY A 113 -20.00 2.24 9.62
CA GLY A 113 -20.67 3.55 9.52
C GLY A 113 -19.72 4.63 8.97
N ARG A 114 -18.44 4.62 9.38
CA ARG A 114 -17.45 5.54 8.82
C ARG A 114 -17.17 5.31 7.35
N ARG A 115 -17.05 4.04 6.96
CA ARG A 115 -16.81 3.64 5.59
C ARG A 115 -17.99 3.99 4.69
N ALA A 116 -19.22 3.69 5.11
CA ALA A 116 -20.45 4.07 4.42
C ALA A 116 -20.51 5.58 4.17
N LYS A 117 -20.27 6.38 5.23
CA LYS A 117 -20.25 7.84 5.08
C LYS A 117 -19.16 8.34 4.12
N SER A 118 -18.03 7.64 4.08
CA SER A 118 -16.93 8.01 3.18
C SER A 118 -17.25 7.67 1.72
N ILE A 119 -18.03 6.61 1.45
CA ILE A 119 -18.50 6.28 0.10
C ILE A 119 -19.45 7.35 -0.44
N GLU A 120 -20.29 7.95 0.41
CA GLU A 120 -21.18 9.07 0.04
C GLU A 120 -20.42 10.34 -0.38
N LEU A 121 -19.18 10.52 0.09
CA LEU A 121 -18.37 11.69 -0.22
C LEU A 121 -17.72 11.55 -1.60
N VAL A 122 -18.41 12.01 -2.65
CA VAL A 122 -17.96 11.85 -4.05
C VAL A 122 -16.52 12.33 -4.28
N THR A 123 -16.10 13.43 -3.64
CA THR A 123 -14.74 13.95 -3.79
C THR A 123 -13.76 13.41 -2.74
N GLN A 124 -14.08 13.52 -1.45
CA GLN A 124 -13.18 13.12 -0.36
C GLN A 124 -13.13 11.60 -0.12
N GLY A 125 -14.04 10.86 -0.72
CA GLY A 125 -14.22 9.42 -0.61
C GLY A 125 -13.60 8.60 -1.74
N VAL A 126 -12.95 9.23 -2.73
CA VAL A 126 -12.40 8.52 -3.90
C VAL A 126 -11.41 7.41 -3.50
N TRP A 127 -10.68 7.60 -2.40
CA TRP A 127 -9.77 6.59 -1.84
C TRP A 127 -10.44 5.25 -1.53
N THR A 128 -11.76 5.22 -1.33
CA THR A 128 -12.53 3.98 -1.09
C THR A 128 -12.48 3.01 -2.28
N ARG A 129 -12.21 3.53 -3.49
CA ARG A 129 -12.16 2.78 -4.75
C ARG A 129 -10.76 2.30 -5.11
N TRP A 130 -9.73 2.73 -4.39
CA TRP A 130 -8.36 2.35 -4.74
C TRP A 130 -8.13 0.86 -4.51
N ASN A 131 -7.60 0.18 -5.52
CA ASN A 131 -7.17 -1.21 -5.46
C ASN A 131 -5.67 -1.32 -5.11
N LEU A 132 -5.22 -0.52 -4.14
CA LEU A 132 -3.83 -0.49 -3.70
C LEU A 132 -3.69 -1.09 -2.29
N PRO A 133 -2.53 -1.71 -1.98
CA PRO A 133 -2.15 -2.04 -0.63
C PRO A 133 -2.27 -0.85 0.33
N LYS A 134 -2.85 -1.10 1.51
CA LYS A 134 -2.99 -0.10 2.56
C LYS A 134 -1.64 0.38 3.07
N ARG A 135 -1.55 1.67 3.39
CA ARG A 135 -0.39 2.30 4.05
C ARG A 135 -0.71 2.52 5.52
N THR A 136 -0.04 1.77 6.39
CA THR A 136 -0.15 1.91 7.84
C THR A 136 1.00 2.75 8.38
N ILE A 137 0.68 3.78 9.15
CA ILE A 137 1.65 4.60 9.89
C ILE A 137 1.61 4.15 11.36
N THR A 138 2.78 3.83 11.89
CA THR A 138 2.97 3.50 13.31
C THR A 138 3.18 4.75 14.15
N TRP A 139 3.07 4.63 15.48
CA TRP A 139 3.34 5.76 16.39
C TRP A 139 4.75 6.32 16.21
N SER A 140 5.76 5.45 16.13
CA SER A 140 7.15 5.86 15.96
C SER A 140 7.40 6.60 14.64
N GLU A 141 6.70 6.21 13.57
CA GLU A 141 6.75 6.91 12.29
C GLU A 141 6.04 8.25 12.37
N LEU A 142 4.84 8.30 12.95
CA LEU A 142 4.07 9.52 13.10
C LEU A 142 4.86 10.60 13.85
N TRP A 143 5.58 10.22 14.92
CA TRP A 143 6.44 11.14 15.68
C TRP A 143 7.67 11.63 14.93
N ARG A 144 8.15 10.88 13.92
CA ARG A 144 9.31 11.28 13.08
C ARG A 144 8.90 12.16 11.90
N LEU A 145 7.61 12.19 11.56
CA LEU A 145 7.13 13.01 10.46
C LEU A 145 7.00 14.46 10.88
N GLU A 146 7.48 15.36 10.02
CA GLU A 146 7.28 16.79 10.21
C GLU A 146 5.77 17.13 10.15
N PRO A 147 5.28 18.08 10.96
CA PRO A 147 3.86 18.44 10.99
C PRO A 147 3.30 18.81 9.60
N PHE A 148 4.11 19.50 8.78
CA PHE A 148 3.74 19.87 7.41
C PHE A 148 3.51 18.64 6.52
N ARG A 149 4.38 17.61 6.63
CA ARG A 149 4.24 16.37 5.87
C ARG A 149 3.03 15.56 6.29
N ILE A 150 2.75 15.50 7.59
CA ILE A 150 1.53 14.84 8.11
C ILE A 150 0.28 15.53 7.54
N SER A 151 0.26 16.87 7.61
CA SER A 151 -0.84 17.68 7.08
C SER A 151 -1.01 17.48 5.57
N PHE A 152 0.09 17.50 4.82
CA PHE A 152 0.09 17.24 3.39
C PHE A 152 -0.48 15.86 3.07
N LEU A 153 0.07 14.79 3.67
CA LEU A 153 -0.33 13.42 3.37
C LEU A 153 -1.83 13.20 3.66
N LEU A 154 -2.31 13.63 4.82
CA LEU A 154 -3.72 13.48 5.17
C LEU A 154 -4.62 14.25 4.21
N ARG A 155 -4.28 15.51 3.94
CA ARG A 155 -5.08 16.35 3.05
C ARG A 155 -5.04 15.86 1.60
N ALA A 156 -3.94 15.24 1.18
CA ALA A 156 -3.75 14.69 -0.15
C ALA A 156 -4.61 13.43 -0.37
N VAL A 157 -4.67 12.55 0.62
CA VAL A 157 -5.49 11.32 0.54
C VAL A 157 -6.98 11.65 0.52
N TYR A 158 -7.42 12.61 1.34
CA TYR A 158 -8.83 12.94 1.50
C TYR A 158 -9.30 14.14 0.66
N ASP A 159 -8.54 14.55 -0.35
CA ASP A 159 -8.83 15.72 -1.21
C ASP A 159 -9.31 16.98 -0.46
N THR A 160 -8.50 17.40 0.51
CA THR A 160 -8.71 18.61 1.32
C THR A 160 -7.51 19.56 1.27
N LEU A 161 -6.60 19.35 0.32
CA LEU A 161 -5.57 20.35 0.04
C LEU A 161 -6.21 21.59 -0.62
N PRO A 162 -5.68 22.79 -0.38
CA PRO A 162 -6.13 24.03 -1.00
C PRO A 162 -5.70 24.10 -2.48
N THR A 163 -6.23 23.18 -3.30
CA THR A 163 -6.10 23.21 -4.76
C THR A 163 -6.94 24.35 -5.32
N PRO A 164 -6.63 24.90 -6.50
CA PRO A 164 -7.50 25.86 -7.18
C PRO A 164 -8.97 25.45 -7.20
N VAL A 165 -9.26 24.18 -7.51
CA VAL A 165 -10.62 23.63 -7.52
C VAL A 165 -11.26 23.64 -6.13
N ASN A 166 -10.52 23.22 -5.09
CA ASN A 166 -11.06 23.23 -3.72
C ASN A 166 -11.23 24.65 -3.17
N LEU A 167 -10.27 25.55 -3.43
CA LEU A 167 -10.35 26.95 -3.04
C LEU A 167 -11.55 27.65 -3.69
N HIS A 168 -11.79 27.38 -4.97
CA HIS A 168 -12.98 27.88 -5.66
C HIS A 168 -14.27 27.33 -5.03
N ARG A 169 -14.32 26.01 -4.78
CA ARG A 169 -15.44 25.36 -4.09
C ARG A 169 -15.69 25.95 -2.69
N TRP A 170 -14.65 26.40 -2.00
CA TRP A 170 -14.74 27.03 -0.67
C TRP A 170 -15.00 28.54 -0.73
N GLY A 171 -15.21 29.13 -1.91
CA GLY A 171 -15.42 30.57 -2.06
C GLY A 171 -14.19 31.41 -1.72
N ARG A 172 -12.99 30.83 -1.76
CA ARG A 172 -11.71 31.50 -1.46
C ARG A 172 -10.95 31.92 -2.72
N ARG A 173 -11.45 31.56 -3.90
CA ARG A 173 -10.87 31.91 -5.20
C ARG A 173 -11.97 32.02 -6.26
N GLU A 174 -11.81 32.97 -7.17
CA GLU A 174 -12.78 33.20 -8.26
C GLU A 174 -12.76 32.07 -9.29
N ASP A 175 -11.58 31.56 -9.66
CA ASP A 175 -11.42 30.57 -10.71
C ASP A 175 -10.79 29.23 -10.21
N PRO A 176 -11.14 28.08 -10.80
CA PRO A 176 -10.57 26.79 -10.46
C PRO A 176 -9.28 26.46 -11.24
N MET A 177 -8.59 27.43 -11.85
CA MET A 177 -7.52 27.18 -12.82
C MET A 177 -6.13 27.05 -12.18
N CYS A 178 -5.32 26.18 -12.78
CA CYS A 178 -3.91 26.01 -12.50
C CYS A 178 -3.16 27.27 -12.93
N ARG A 179 -2.35 27.82 -12.03
CA ARG A 179 -1.53 29.01 -12.33
C ARG A 179 -0.45 28.77 -13.37
N LEU A 180 -0.01 27.52 -13.54
CA LEU A 180 1.01 27.19 -14.52
C LEU A 180 0.40 27.17 -15.92
N CYS A 181 -0.50 26.22 -16.20
CA CYS A 181 -0.96 25.96 -17.56
C CYS A 181 -2.39 26.45 -17.87
N GLY A 182 -3.06 27.13 -16.93
CA GLY A 182 -4.43 27.59 -17.10
C GLY A 182 -5.50 26.48 -17.17
N GLY A 183 -5.15 25.20 -17.02
CA GLY A 183 -6.13 24.10 -17.00
C GLY A 183 -6.83 23.96 -15.64
N LYS A 184 -7.82 23.07 -15.51
CA LYS A 184 -8.50 22.83 -14.22
C LYS A 184 -7.51 22.30 -13.16
N GLY A 185 -7.28 23.10 -12.10
CA GLY A 185 -6.27 22.85 -11.07
C GLY A 185 -6.72 21.85 -10.00
N THR A 186 -6.96 20.60 -10.38
CA THR A 186 -7.20 19.51 -9.42
C THR A 186 -5.89 19.06 -8.77
N MET A 187 -5.98 18.23 -7.72
CA MET A 187 -4.79 17.64 -7.12
C MET A 187 -4.04 16.73 -8.09
N ALA A 188 -4.77 15.87 -8.82
CA ALA A 188 -4.21 15.03 -9.88
C ALA A 188 -3.49 15.87 -10.94
N HIS A 189 -4.10 16.98 -11.36
CA HIS A 189 -3.47 17.90 -12.30
C HIS A 189 -2.16 18.47 -11.74
N ILE A 190 -2.14 18.95 -10.51
CA ILE A 190 -0.94 19.58 -9.93
C ILE A 190 0.18 18.56 -9.71
N LEU A 191 -0.13 17.38 -9.18
CA LEU A 191 0.88 16.42 -8.75
C LEU A 191 1.37 15.48 -9.87
N SER A 192 0.59 15.27 -10.93
CA SER A 192 0.99 14.34 -12.01
C SER A 192 0.54 14.71 -13.43
N GLY A 193 -0.37 15.68 -13.60
CA GLY A 193 -1.04 15.92 -14.88
C GLY A 193 -0.77 17.25 -15.59
N CYS A 194 0.02 18.17 -15.01
CA CYS A 194 0.21 19.50 -15.57
C CYS A 194 1.24 19.48 -16.70
N LYS A 195 0.83 19.88 -17.91
CA LYS A 195 1.69 19.92 -19.10
C LYS A 195 2.93 20.81 -18.91
N ILE A 196 2.78 21.97 -18.27
CA ILE A 196 3.90 22.88 -18.03
C ILE A 196 4.83 22.34 -16.94
N ALA A 197 4.29 21.70 -15.89
CA ALA A 197 5.13 21.04 -14.89
C ALA A 197 5.94 19.88 -15.51
N LEU A 198 5.37 19.17 -16.47
CA LEU A 198 6.06 18.13 -17.24
C LEU A 198 7.20 18.72 -18.07
N THR A 199 6.96 19.75 -18.87
CA THR A 199 8.00 20.38 -19.72
C THR A 199 9.11 21.03 -18.90
N GLN A 200 8.77 21.57 -17.74
CA GLN A 200 9.75 22.12 -16.78
C GLN A 200 10.59 21.05 -16.08
N GLY A 201 10.28 19.75 -16.24
CA GLY A 201 11.03 18.67 -15.61
C GLY A 201 10.68 18.43 -14.14
N ARG A 202 9.55 18.95 -13.63
CA ARG A 202 9.11 18.72 -12.24
C ARG A 202 8.80 17.26 -11.97
N TYR A 203 8.08 16.62 -12.90
CA TYR A 203 7.72 15.22 -12.78
C TYR A 203 8.90 14.29 -13.07
N ARG A 204 9.86 14.72 -13.89
CA ARG A 204 11.14 14.03 -14.04
C ARG A 204 11.91 14.04 -12.72
N TRP A 205 12.06 15.21 -12.08
CA TRP A 205 12.69 15.30 -10.77
C TRP A 205 11.98 14.42 -9.71
N HIS A 206 10.65 14.42 -9.71
CA HIS A 206 9.86 13.57 -8.82
C HIS A 206 10.11 12.08 -9.04
N HIS A 207 10.08 11.64 -10.30
CA HIS A 207 10.40 10.28 -10.70
C HIS A 207 11.83 9.90 -10.32
N ASP A 208 12.83 10.74 -10.65
CA ASP A 208 14.24 10.53 -10.34
C ASP A 208 14.48 10.36 -8.83
N LYS A 209 13.75 11.07 -7.96
CA LYS A 209 13.84 10.89 -6.50
C LYS A 209 13.37 9.51 -6.05
N VAL A 210 12.33 8.97 -6.66
CA VAL A 210 11.84 7.61 -6.37
C VAL A 210 12.77 6.57 -6.99
N LEU A 211 13.25 6.82 -8.22
CA LEU A 211 14.17 5.96 -8.94
C LEU A 211 15.50 5.81 -8.18
N ALA A 212 16.05 6.89 -7.63
CA ALA A 212 17.25 6.84 -6.79
C ALA A 212 17.11 5.89 -5.60
N VAL A 213 15.95 5.91 -4.93
CA VAL A 213 15.67 5.01 -3.80
C VAL A 213 15.50 3.57 -4.26
N LEU A 214 14.84 3.35 -5.41
CA LEU A 214 14.70 2.02 -5.98
C LEU A 214 16.06 1.42 -6.36
N ALA A 215 16.90 2.21 -7.04
CA ALA A 215 18.25 1.84 -7.42
C ALA A 215 19.11 1.48 -6.19
N ASP A 216 19.10 2.31 -5.13
CA ASP A 216 19.81 2.00 -3.88
C ASP A 216 19.36 0.66 -3.26
N ILE A 217 18.05 0.38 -3.27
CA ILE A 217 17.52 -0.88 -2.75
C ILE A 217 18.01 -2.06 -3.60
N LEU A 218 17.90 -1.97 -4.93
CA LEU A 218 18.30 -3.05 -5.83
C LEU A 218 19.80 -3.30 -5.81
N GLU A 219 20.60 -2.24 -5.75
CA GLU A 219 22.07 -2.31 -5.68
C GLU A 219 22.52 -3.03 -4.40
N LYS A 220 21.92 -2.68 -3.26
CA LYS A 220 22.17 -3.38 -1.99
C LYS A 220 21.80 -4.86 -2.04
N GLU A 221 20.72 -5.23 -2.72
CA GLU A 221 20.35 -6.64 -2.88
C GLU A 221 21.22 -7.38 -3.89
N ARG A 222 21.73 -6.69 -4.92
CA ARG A 222 22.66 -7.20 -5.93
C ARG A 222 24.02 -7.52 -5.32
N GLY A 223 24.56 -6.63 -4.49
CA GLY A 223 25.88 -6.77 -3.86
C GLY A 223 25.96 -7.85 -2.77
N LYS A 224 24.83 -8.42 -2.33
CA LYS A 224 24.85 -9.51 -1.35
C LYS A 224 25.44 -10.77 -1.97
N ARG A 225 26.44 -11.34 -1.31
CA ARG A 225 26.95 -12.68 -1.65
C ARG A 225 25.84 -13.70 -1.46
N ARG A 226 25.53 -14.44 -2.52
CA ARG A 226 24.57 -15.55 -2.48
C ARG A 226 25.34 -16.82 -2.82
N PRO A 227 25.21 -17.90 -2.02
CA PRO A 227 25.86 -19.15 -2.34
C PRO A 227 25.38 -19.61 -3.72
N ALA A 228 26.33 -20.01 -4.57
CA ALA A 228 26.02 -20.61 -5.86
C ALA A 228 25.13 -21.85 -5.63
N LYS A 229 24.22 -22.11 -6.56
CA LYS A 229 23.43 -23.35 -6.53
C LYS A 229 24.41 -24.53 -6.51
N VAL A 230 24.43 -25.28 -5.42
CA VAL A 230 24.78 -26.69 -5.48
C VAL A 230 23.58 -27.36 -6.16
N ARG A 231 23.75 -27.86 -7.39
CA ARG A 231 22.76 -28.76 -7.99
C ARG A 231 22.64 -29.95 -7.04
N PRO A 232 21.45 -30.29 -6.51
CA PRO A 232 21.29 -31.56 -5.82
C PRO A 232 21.61 -32.64 -6.85
N LEU A 233 22.63 -33.47 -6.58
CA LEU A 233 22.77 -34.75 -7.24
C LEU A 233 21.46 -35.50 -6.97
N LEU A 234 20.69 -35.77 -8.03
CA LEU A 234 19.49 -36.62 -8.09
C LEU A 234 18.76 -36.79 -6.75
N SER A 235 17.67 -36.06 -6.54
CA SER A 235 16.81 -36.28 -5.37
C SER A 235 16.25 -37.70 -5.41
N THR A 236 16.79 -38.60 -4.60
CA THR A 236 16.21 -39.92 -4.33
C THR A 236 14.77 -39.70 -3.86
N ILE A 237 13.80 -40.35 -4.49
CA ILE A 237 12.40 -40.28 -4.06
C ILE A 237 12.33 -40.78 -2.61
N ALA A 238 11.92 -39.89 -1.69
CA ALA A 238 11.75 -40.26 -0.29
C ALA A 238 10.42 -41.00 -0.12
N PHE A 239 10.48 -42.31 0.10
CA PHE A 239 9.31 -43.11 0.45
C PHE A 239 8.83 -42.74 1.86
N VAL A 240 7.53 -42.47 2.00
CA VAL A 240 6.89 -42.14 3.28
C VAL A 240 6.10 -43.37 3.75
N LYS A 241 6.27 -43.78 5.00
CA LYS A 241 5.55 -44.92 5.57
C LYS A 241 4.06 -44.61 5.74
N GLU A 242 3.24 -45.64 5.69
CA GLU A 242 1.80 -45.55 5.95
C GLU A 242 1.52 -44.87 7.31
N GLY A 243 0.59 -43.92 7.33
CA GLY A 243 0.26 -43.11 8.52
C GLY A 243 1.18 -41.91 8.78
N GLN A 244 2.32 -41.78 8.11
CA GLN A 244 3.22 -40.63 8.24
C GLN A 244 2.87 -39.53 7.23
N ARG A 245 2.77 -38.27 7.69
CA ARG A 245 2.56 -37.13 6.79
C ARG A 245 3.88 -36.78 6.09
N PRO A 246 3.90 -36.60 4.75
CA PRO A 246 5.09 -36.15 4.06
C PRO A 246 5.56 -34.81 4.63
N ILE A 247 6.87 -34.69 4.87
CA ILE A 247 7.48 -33.39 5.17
C ILE A 247 7.42 -32.58 3.88
N VAL A 248 6.39 -31.75 3.74
CA VAL A 248 6.30 -30.79 2.65
C VAL A 248 7.30 -29.68 2.95
N HIS A 249 8.54 -29.86 2.48
CA HIS A 249 9.43 -28.72 2.33
C HIS A 249 8.81 -27.81 1.27
N SER A 250 8.25 -26.68 1.69
CA SER A 250 7.83 -25.66 0.72
C SER A 250 9.06 -25.33 -0.13
N GLN A 251 9.04 -25.64 -1.43
CA GLN A 251 10.12 -25.22 -2.32
C GLN A 251 10.27 -23.72 -2.16
N ALA A 252 11.40 -23.28 -1.60
CA ALA A 252 11.65 -21.87 -1.39
C ALA A 252 11.60 -21.20 -2.78
N ARG A 253 10.59 -20.34 -3.01
CA ARG A 253 10.48 -19.57 -4.25
C ARG A 253 11.83 -18.90 -4.51
N GLN A 254 12.47 -19.32 -5.60
CA GLN A 254 13.79 -18.85 -5.99
C GLN A 254 13.69 -17.36 -6.31
N ASN A 255 14.63 -16.57 -5.80
CA ASN A 255 14.72 -15.16 -6.14
C ASN A 255 15.51 -15.00 -7.46
N LEU A 256 15.20 -13.96 -8.23
CA LEU A 256 15.77 -13.72 -9.57
C LEU A 256 17.29 -13.55 -9.53
N LEU A 257 17.82 -12.93 -8.48
CA LEU A 257 19.25 -12.66 -8.35
C LEU A 257 20.08 -13.89 -7.93
N GLN A 258 19.48 -14.94 -7.36
CA GLN A 258 20.15 -16.25 -7.18
C GLN A 258 20.29 -17.03 -8.49
N SER A 259 19.65 -16.54 -9.54
CA SER A 259 19.50 -17.31 -10.75
C SER A 259 20.81 -17.31 -11.56
N ALA A 260 21.61 -16.25 -11.50
CA ALA A 260 22.92 -16.14 -12.12
C ALA A 260 23.92 -15.42 -11.19
N GLN A 261 25.21 -15.44 -11.54
CA GLN A 261 26.27 -14.67 -10.88
C GLN A 261 26.70 -13.49 -11.76
N GLY A 262 27.53 -12.60 -11.23
CA GLY A 262 28.08 -11.48 -12.01
C GLY A 262 27.01 -10.53 -12.55
N TRP A 263 25.99 -10.22 -11.75
CA TRP A 263 24.97 -9.25 -12.14
C TRP A 263 25.56 -7.85 -12.24
N GLU A 264 25.43 -7.22 -13.40
CA GLU A 264 25.67 -5.79 -13.62
C GLU A 264 24.33 -5.03 -13.54
N MET A 265 24.41 -3.73 -13.25
CA MET A 265 23.22 -2.88 -13.17
C MET A 265 23.51 -1.48 -13.73
N GLU A 266 22.60 -0.99 -14.57
CA GLU A 266 22.54 0.40 -15.02
C GLU A 266 21.19 1.02 -14.67
N VAL A 267 21.20 2.34 -14.43
CA VAL A 267 20.04 3.14 -14.02
C VAL A 267 19.99 4.42 -14.85
N ASP A 268 18.82 4.77 -15.39
CA ASP A 268 18.59 6.01 -16.16
C ASP A 268 18.45 7.23 -15.23
N LEU A 269 19.49 7.52 -14.44
CA LEU A 269 19.49 8.62 -13.47
C LEU A 269 20.74 9.50 -13.65
N GLY A 270 20.52 10.75 -14.07
CA GLY A 270 21.56 11.76 -14.31
C GLY A 270 22.45 11.50 -15.54
N ARG A 271 22.69 10.24 -15.89
CA ARG A 271 23.36 9.79 -17.12
C ARG A 271 22.35 9.06 -17.99
N ARG A 272 22.56 9.10 -19.31
CA ARG A 272 21.72 8.38 -20.25
C ARG A 272 22.05 6.89 -20.16
N LEU A 273 21.08 6.08 -19.76
CA LEU A 273 21.25 4.63 -19.75
C LEU A 273 21.42 4.11 -21.18
N HIS A 274 22.36 3.18 -21.38
CA HIS A 274 22.60 2.50 -22.63
C HIS A 274 22.21 1.03 -22.51
N PHE A 275 21.40 0.53 -23.44
CA PHE A 275 21.03 -0.87 -23.41
C PHE A 275 22.27 -1.73 -23.74
N PRO A 276 22.57 -2.80 -22.98
CA PRO A 276 23.77 -3.60 -23.21
C PRO A 276 23.80 -4.18 -24.63
N GLU A 277 24.78 -3.77 -25.44
CA GLU A 277 24.90 -4.22 -26.84
C GLU A 277 25.08 -5.74 -26.95
N ALA A 278 25.72 -6.35 -25.95
CA ALA A 278 25.88 -7.81 -25.84
C ALA A 278 24.54 -8.57 -25.74
N VAL A 279 23.46 -7.89 -25.33
CA VAL A 279 22.10 -8.44 -25.30
C VAL A 279 21.41 -8.13 -26.63
N LEU A 280 21.22 -6.84 -26.91
CA LEU A 280 20.47 -6.35 -28.05
C LEU A 280 20.79 -4.87 -28.31
N SER A 281 20.87 -4.48 -29.58
CA SER A 281 20.90 -3.07 -29.96
C SER A 281 19.48 -2.50 -29.99
N THR A 282 19.19 -1.53 -29.12
CA THR A 282 17.89 -0.86 -29.06
C THR A 282 18.03 0.56 -28.53
N THR A 283 17.09 1.42 -28.91
CA THR A 283 16.98 2.80 -28.40
C THR A 283 16.04 2.89 -27.19
N LEU A 284 15.35 1.79 -26.85
CA LEU A 284 14.48 1.70 -25.69
C LEU A 284 15.31 1.74 -24.41
N ARG A 285 14.80 2.49 -23.43
CA ARG A 285 15.46 2.75 -22.15
C ARG A 285 14.48 2.52 -21.00
N PRO A 286 14.44 1.29 -20.47
CA PRO A 286 13.89 1.04 -19.14
C PRO A 286 14.65 1.86 -18.09
N ASP A 287 14.00 2.16 -16.97
CA ASP A 287 14.62 2.97 -15.92
C ASP A 287 15.79 2.26 -15.21
N ILE A 288 15.73 0.93 -15.08
CA ILE A 288 16.83 0.11 -14.55
C ILE A 288 16.96 -1.16 -15.40
N ILE A 289 18.19 -1.51 -15.72
CA ILE A 289 18.54 -2.79 -16.36
C ILE A 289 19.51 -3.52 -15.46
N MET A 290 19.23 -4.79 -15.17
CA MET A 290 20.18 -5.69 -14.52
C MET A 290 20.44 -6.89 -15.44
N TRP A 291 21.68 -7.22 -15.74
CA TRP A 291 22.00 -8.36 -16.61
C TRP A 291 23.17 -9.18 -16.09
N SER A 292 23.23 -10.43 -16.53
CA SER A 292 24.35 -11.34 -16.31
C SER A 292 24.68 -12.04 -17.62
N LEU A 293 25.91 -11.84 -18.10
CA LEU A 293 26.42 -12.45 -19.32
C LEU A 293 26.58 -13.97 -19.16
N GLU A 294 27.14 -14.40 -18.03
CA GLU A 294 27.39 -15.82 -17.72
C GLU A 294 26.11 -16.65 -17.78
N GLY A 295 25.00 -16.11 -17.25
CA GLY A 295 23.72 -16.80 -17.24
C GLY A 295 22.80 -16.51 -18.43
N LYS A 296 23.19 -15.60 -19.35
CA LYS A 296 22.32 -14.95 -20.35
C LYS A 296 20.97 -14.53 -19.77
N ARG A 297 21.01 -13.69 -18.72
CA ARG A 297 19.81 -13.25 -17.98
C ARG A 297 19.72 -11.76 -17.92
N ILE A 298 18.50 -11.23 -18.04
CA ILE A 298 18.25 -9.80 -17.98
C ILE A 298 16.92 -9.49 -17.29
N ILE A 299 16.93 -8.49 -16.42
CA ILE A 299 15.79 -7.96 -15.69
C ILE A 299 15.64 -6.50 -16.10
N LEU A 300 14.51 -6.18 -16.72
CA LEU A 300 14.13 -4.82 -17.08
C LEU A 300 13.15 -4.30 -16.03
N VAL A 301 13.45 -3.16 -15.41
CA VAL A 301 12.57 -2.53 -14.43
C VAL A 301 12.14 -1.16 -14.96
N GLU A 302 10.83 -0.94 -15.01
CA GLU A 302 10.24 0.34 -15.40
C GLU A 302 9.45 0.90 -14.21
N LEU A 303 9.89 2.03 -13.69
CA LEU A 303 9.22 2.76 -12.63
C LEU A 303 8.25 3.77 -13.24
N THR A 304 7.03 3.83 -12.70
CA THR A 304 6.08 4.90 -13.01
C THR A 304 5.51 5.45 -11.72
N VAL A 305 5.34 6.77 -11.66
CA VAL A 305 4.81 7.47 -10.47
C VAL A 305 3.48 8.17 -10.80
N PRO A 306 2.37 7.41 -11.00
CA PRO A 306 1.12 7.98 -11.47
C PRO A 306 0.27 8.57 -10.33
N TRP A 307 -0.87 9.15 -10.70
CA TRP A 307 -2.00 9.27 -9.78
C TRP A 307 -2.50 7.86 -9.42
N GLU A 308 -2.85 7.61 -8.16
CA GLU A 308 -3.15 6.26 -7.63
C GLU A 308 -4.20 5.50 -8.42
N GLU A 309 -5.23 6.20 -8.86
CA GLU A 309 -6.33 5.69 -9.67
C GLU A 309 -5.88 5.25 -11.07
N GLY A 310 -4.71 5.73 -11.53
CA GLY A 310 -4.12 5.42 -12.84
C GLY A 310 -3.02 4.37 -12.80
N CYS A 311 -2.82 3.67 -11.68
CA CYS A 311 -1.74 2.68 -11.52
C CYS A 311 -1.92 1.48 -12.46
N GLU A 312 -3.13 0.95 -12.61
CA GLU A 312 -3.39 -0.24 -13.43
C GLU A 312 -3.19 0.07 -14.91
N GLU A 313 -3.75 1.18 -15.41
CA GLU A 313 -3.57 1.62 -16.80
C GLU A 313 -2.11 2.01 -17.09
N ALA A 314 -1.38 2.50 -16.08
CA ALA A 314 0.05 2.74 -16.22
C ALA A 314 0.84 1.46 -16.43
N ALA A 315 0.53 0.41 -15.65
CA ALA A 315 1.16 -0.90 -15.79
C ALA A 315 0.90 -1.50 -17.18
N GLU A 316 -0.34 -1.51 -17.64
CA GLU A 316 -0.71 -2.06 -18.96
C GLU A 316 0.03 -1.39 -20.10
N ARG A 317 0.03 -0.05 -20.13
CA ARG A 317 0.71 0.74 -21.16
C ARG A 317 2.21 0.45 -21.22
N LYS A 318 2.86 0.32 -20.05
CA LYS A 318 4.31 0.06 -19.97
C LYS A 318 4.65 -1.38 -20.32
N ASN A 319 3.82 -2.34 -19.92
CA ASN A 319 3.98 -3.73 -20.36
C ASN A 319 3.88 -3.85 -21.88
N GLY A 320 2.88 -3.20 -22.50
CA GLY A 320 2.75 -3.16 -23.97
C GLY A 320 3.96 -2.54 -24.66
N LYS A 321 4.49 -1.42 -24.15
CA LYS A 321 5.65 -0.71 -24.72
C LYS A 321 6.89 -1.61 -24.85
N TYR A 322 7.18 -2.45 -23.86
CA TYR A 322 8.38 -3.28 -23.83
C TYR A 322 8.14 -4.74 -24.22
N GLN A 323 6.91 -5.10 -24.63
CA GLN A 323 6.57 -6.48 -24.96
C GLN A 323 7.45 -7.02 -26.09
N GLN A 324 7.63 -6.25 -27.16
CA GLN A 324 8.48 -6.66 -28.29
C GLN A 324 9.95 -6.81 -27.87
N LEU A 325 10.48 -5.84 -27.12
CA LEU A 325 11.85 -5.88 -26.60
C LEU A 325 12.14 -7.15 -25.80
N VAL A 326 11.17 -7.58 -24.98
CA VAL A 326 11.28 -8.81 -24.19
C VAL A 326 11.35 -10.05 -25.08
N GLN A 327 10.58 -10.08 -26.17
CA GLN A 327 10.63 -11.19 -27.12
C GLN A 327 11.94 -11.19 -27.91
N ASP A 328 12.39 -10.04 -28.41
CA ASP A 328 13.66 -9.94 -29.14
C ASP A 328 14.85 -10.43 -28.29
N CYS A 329 14.84 -10.14 -26.98
CA CYS A 329 15.84 -10.66 -26.06
C CYS A 329 15.76 -12.20 -25.92
N ARG A 330 14.55 -12.75 -25.82
CA ARG A 330 14.32 -14.21 -25.72
C ARG A 330 14.71 -14.94 -26.99
N ASP A 331 14.45 -14.36 -28.15
CA ASP A 331 14.82 -14.92 -29.45
C ASP A 331 16.36 -14.98 -29.61
N LYS A 332 17.09 -14.06 -28.96
CA LYS A 332 18.55 -14.11 -28.81
C LYS A 332 19.05 -15.06 -27.71
N GLY A 333 18.16 -15.85 -27.11
CA GLY A 333 18.47 -16.83 -26.09
C GLY A 333 18.63 -16.27 -24.67
N TRP A 334 18.16 -15.05 -24.40
CA TRP A 334 18.19 -14.46 -23.06
C TRP A 334 16.95 -14.78 -22.25
N THR A 335 17.14 -15.18 -20.99
CA THR A 335 16.04 -15.24 -20.03
C THR A 335 15.70 -13.83 -19.56
N THR A 336 14.56 -13.32 -20.01
CA THR A 336 14.16 -11.92 -19.84
C THR A 336 12.93 -11.76 -18.95
N TRP A 337 13.04 -10.91 -17.93
CA TRP A 337 11.93 -10.50 -17.06
C TRP A 337 11.67 -9.00 -17.15
N LEU A 338 10.44 -8.61 -17.48
CA LEU A 338 9.96 -7.25 -17.34
C LEU A 338 9.24 -7.07 -16.01
N MET A 339 9.60 -6.03 -15.28
CA MET A 339 9.06 -5.67 -13.98
C MET A 339 8.60 -4.21 -14.02
N THR A 340 7.33 -3.97 -14.29
CA THR A 340 6.75 -2.64 -14.08
C THR A 340 6.57 -2.40 -12.58
N VAL A 341 6.80 -1.18 -12.13
CA VAL A 341 6.74 -0.78 -10.72
C VAL A 341 5.95 0.53 -10.65
N GLU A 342 4.75 0.47 -10.09
CA GLU A 342 3.89 1.64 -9.94
C GLU A 342 3.88 2.10 -8.49
N VAL A 343 4.22 3.37 -8.29
CA VAL A 343 4.20 4.06 -7.00
C VAL A 343 3.29 5.27 -7.13
N GLY A 344 2.13 5.26 -6.49
CA GLY A 344 1.25 6.42 -6.48
C GLY A 344 1.95 7.66 -5.94
N CYS A 345 1.68 8.82 -6.52
CA CYS A 345 2.34 10.07 -6.15
C CYS A 345 2.14 10.46 -4.67
N ARG A 346 1.09 10.01 -4.00
CA ARG A 346 0.86 10.21 -2.55
C ARG A 346 1.59 9.15 -1.70
N GLY A 347 2.39 8.29 -2.31
CA GLY A 347 3.22 7.29 -1.66
C GLY A 347 2.51 5.97 -1.38
N PHE A 348 1.49 5.61 -2.17
CA PHE A 348 0.83 4.31 -2.10
C PHE A 348 1.39 3.39 -3.19
N LEU A 349 1.91 2.22 -2.80
CA LEU A 349 2.59 1.34 -3.73
C LEU A 349 1.65 0.28 -4.28
N ALA A 350 1.69 0.05 -5.59
CA ALA A 350 0.98 -1.05 -6.21
C ALA A 350 1.58 -2.41 -5.84
N GLN A 351 0.81 -3.48 -6.06
CA GLN A 351 1.25 -4.85 -5.78
C GLN A 351 2.50 -5.25 -6.59
N SER A 352 2.72 -4.62 -7.75
CA SER A 352 3.89 -4.79 -8.60
C SER A 352 5.21 -4.46 -7.86
N ALA A 353 5.25 -3.38 -7.09
CA ALA A 353 6.41 -3.01 -6.28
C ALA A 353 6.71 -4.08 -5.22
N TRP A 354 5.69 -4.57 -4.52
CA TRP A 354 5.83 -5.67 -3.56
C TRP A 354 6.32 -6.96 -4.20
N ASN A 355 5.85 -7.24 -5.42
CA ASN A 355 6.25 -8.41 -6.20
C ASN A 355 7.73 -8.30 -6.61
N LEU A 356 8.20 -7.12 -7.08
CA LEU A 356 9.61 -6.90 -7.37
C LEU A 356 10.48 -7.16 -6.15
N MET A 357 10.17 -6.54 -5.00
CA MET A 357 10.94 -6.72 -3.77
C MET A 357 11.03 -8.20 -3.38
N THR A 358 9.93 -8.93 -3.50
CA THR A 358 9.90 -10.38 -3.22
C THR A 358 10.75 -11.17 -4.22
N LYS A 359 10.68 -10.83 -5.52
CA LYS A 359 11.44 -11.49 -6.59
C LYS A 359 12.95 -11.24 -6.48
N VAL A 360 13.40 -10.07 -6.03
CA VAL A 360 14.84 -9.80 -5.83
C VAL A 360 15.40 -10.43 -4.55
N GLY A 361 14.53 -10.88 -3.64
CA GLY A 361 14.87 -11.68 -2.47
C GLY A 361 14.54 -11.06 -1.13
N LEU A 362 13.94 -9.86 -1.10
CA LEU A 362 13.50 -9.22 0.14
C LEU A 362 12.29 -9.95 0.73
N ARG A 363 12.37 -10.26 2.03
CA ARG A 363 11.30 -10.93 2.77
C ARG A 363 11.03 -10.22 4.10
N GLY A 364 9.85 -10.49 4.68
CA GLY A 364 9.48 -10.02 6.01
C GLY A 364 9.64 -8.51 6.20
N HIS A 365 10.34 -8.12 7.26
CA HIS A 365 10.53 -6.72 7.64
C HIS A 365 11.34 -5.92 6.61
N LEU A 366 12.36 -6.52 5.96
CA LEU A 366 13.17 -5.85 4.94
C LEU A 366 12.33 -5.46 3.73
N ARG A 367 11.41 -6.33 3.30
CA ARG A 367 10.46 -6.03 2.22
C ARG A 367 9.55 -4.86 2.58
N LYS A 368 8.98 -4.87 3.79
CA LYS A 368 8.14 -3.77 4.29
C LYS A 368 8.93 -2.45 4.36
N ALA A 369 10.18 -2.49 4.84
CA ALA A 369 11.05 -1.33 4.93
C ALA A 369 11.40 -0.75 3.54
N ALA A 370 11.72 -1.59 2.56
CA ALA A 370 12.02 -1.16 1.19
C ALA A 370 10.82 -0.47 0.52
N VAL A 371 9.64 -1.10 0.57
CA VAL A 371 8.38 -0.53 0.06
C VAL A 371 8.07 0.78 0.78
N ARG A 372 8.22 0.84 2.10
CA ARG A 372 8.01 2.06 2.89
C ARG A 372 8.93 3.20 2.42
N ARG A 373 10.23 2.95 2.26
CA ARG A 373 11.20 3.95 1.78
C ARG A 373 10.80 4.52 0.41
N LEU A 374 10.33 3.68 -0.51
CA LEU A 374 9.84 4.12 -1.81
C LEU A 374 8.59 5.00 -1.70
N GLY A 375 7.62 4.60 -0.88
CA GLY A 375 6.41 5.39 -0.64
C GLY A 375 6.70 6.74 0.01
N GLU A 376 7.63 6.78 0.96
CA GLU A 376 8.11 8.01 1.59
C GLU A 376 8.83 8.91 0.58
N ALA A 377 9.63 8.36 -0.33
CA ALA A 377 10.29 9.15 -1.37
C ALA A 377 9.28 9.83 -2.30
N ALA A 378 8.27 9.09 -2.77
CA ALA A 378 7.21 9.62 -3.62
C ALA A 378 6.37 10.69 -2.90
N GLU A 379 5.98 10.42 -1.64
CA GLU A 379 5.22 11.37 -0.83
C GLU A 379 6.02 12.65 -0.53
N ARG A 380 7.30 12.55 -0.14
CA ARG A 380 8.17 13.71 0.10
C ARG A 380 8.32 14.56 -1.14
N ALA A 381 8.59 13.92 -2.28
CA ALA A 381 8.77 14.62 -3.53
C ALA A 381 7.45 15.29 -3.97
N SER A 382 6.29 14.65 -3.78
CA SER A 382 4.98 15.27 -4.02
C SER A 382 4.67 16.43 -3.08
N CYS A 383 5.06 16.32 -1.80
CA CYS A 383 4.94 17.39 -0.82
C CYS A 383 5.74 18.63 -1.26
N TRP A 384 6.94 18.41 -1.79
CA TRP A 384 7.77 19.47 -2.36
C TRP A 384 7.14 20.09 -3.62
N LEU A 385 6.67 19.27 -4.56
CA LEU A 385 5.95 19.76 -5.74
C LEU A 385 4.73 20.59 -5.35
N TRP A 386 3.97 20.13 -4.35
CA TRP A 386 2.84 20.84 -3.80
C TRP A 386 3.23 22.20 -3.20
N HIS A 387 4.32 22.25 -2.46
CA HIS A 387 4.84 23.49 -1.90
C HIS A 387 5.24 24.49 -3.00
N LYS A 388 5.85 24.01 -4.10
CA LYS A 388 6.28 24.84 -5.25
C LYS A 388 5.23 24.99 -6.37
N ARG A 389 3.99 24.54 -6.17
CA ARG A 389 2.96 24.44 -7.22
C ARG A 389 2.60 25.75 -7.92
N GLU A 390 2.77 26.89 -7.24
CA GLU A 390 2.42 28.22 -7.75
C GLU A 390 3.61 28.96 -8.37
N GLY A 391 4.85 28.51 -8.13
CA GLY A 391 6.03 29.14 -8.69
C GLY A 391 6.10 28.92 -10.19
N ILE A 392 6.32 29.97 -10.98
CA ILE A 392 6.35 29.86 -12.45
C ILE A 392 7.63 29.20 -12.93
N SER A 393 8.76 29.47 -12.29
CA SER A 393 10.05 28.85 -12.61
C SER A 393 10.27 27.56 -11.83
N TRP A 394 10.92 26.59 -12.48
CA TRP A 394 11.44 25.39 -11.84
C TRP A 394 12.95 25.37 -11.96
N LYS A 395 13.64 25.56 -10.84
CA LYS A 395 15.03 25.16 -10.69
C LYS A 395 15.01 24.06 -9.64
N PRO A 396 15.44 22.83 -9.96
CA PRO A 396 15.65 21.83 -8.92
C PRO A 396 16.65 22.46 -7.96
N GLY A 397 16.24 22.74 -6.72
CA GLY A 397 17.19 23.11 -5.69
C GLY A 397 18.21 21.97 -5.61
N GLY A 398 19.47 22.27 -5.90
CA GLY A 398 20.53 21.56 -5.21
C GLY A 398 20.30 21.85 -3.73
N GLU A 399 20.41 20.81 -2.89
CA GLU A 399 20.28 20.87 -1.43
C GLU A 399 18.90 20.57 -0.85
N GLY A 400 18.95 19.73 0.18
CA GLY A 400 17.87 18.97 0.78
C GLY A 400 18.31 17.53 1.03
N GLN A 401 19.47 17.38 1.68
CA GLN A 401 19.96 16.13 2.27
C GLN A 401 18.94 15.56 3.27
#